data_AF-X1DPE2-F1
#
_entry.id   AF-X1DPE2-F1
#
_cell.length_a   1.000
_cell.length_b   1.000
_cell.length_c   1.000
_cell.angle_alpha   90.00
_cell.angle_beta   90.00
_cell.angle_gamma   90.00
#
_symmetry.space_group_name_H-M   'P 1'
#
loop_
_entity.id
_entity.type
_entity.pdbx_description
1 polymer ?
#
loop_
_entity_poly.entity_id
_entity_poly.type
_entity_poly.pdbx_seq_one_letter_code
_entity_poly.pdbx_strand_id
1 'polypeptide(L)'
;LVAGECMVKIPDYINSIHVESADDFIKTIKNELSYSNYDMLISAAAISDYKPVDSIEGKISSDSVEKLNVTMHLTPKILNVARRKDYKLFIIAFKAEINVSRTELIDRAYSRLLKSEADLLVCFSM
;
A
#
# COMPACT_ATOMS: atom_id res chain seq x y z
N LEU A 1 8.35 2.89 -11.05
CA LEU A 1 6.92 2.62 -10.73
C LEU A 1 6.81 1.23 -10.17
N VAL A 2 6.38 1.07 -8.91
CA VAL A 2 6.03 -0.25 -8.37
C VAL A 2 4.54 -0.44 -8.59
N ALA A 3 4.17 -1.37 -9.45
CA ALA A 3 2.81 -1.54 -9.98
C ALA A 3 2.20 -2.85 -9.48
N GLY A 4 1.04 -2.74 -8.82
CA GLY A 4 0.17 -3.87 -8.56
C GLY A 4 -0.64 -4.24 -9.80
N GLU A 5 -1.89 -4.66 -9.57
CA GLU A 5 -2.85 -4.81 -10.66
C GLU A 5 -3.16 -3.45 -11.30
N CYS A 6 -2.87 -3.33 -12.61
CA CYS A 6 -3.08 -2.12 -13.39
C CYS A 6 -3.94 -2.46 -14.61
N MET A 7 -5.08 -1.78 -14.77
CA MET A 7 -5.95 -1.96 -15.94
C MET A 7 -5.44 -1.25 -17.21
N VAL A 8 -4.46 -0.36 -17.06
CA VAL A 8 -3.93 0.47 -18.15
C VAL A 8 -2.52 0.02 -18.49
N LYS A 9 -2.19 -0.03 -19.79
CA LYS A 9 -0.82 -0.32 -20.25
C LYS A 9 0.14 0.73 -19.67
N ILE A 10 1.15 0.26 -18.95
CA ILE A 10 2.23 1.13 -18.48
C ILE A 10 3.06 1.55 -19.70
N PRO A 11 3.30 2.86 -19.92
CA PRO A 11 4.14 3.33 -21.01
C PRO A 11 5.56 2.77 -20.93
N ASP A 12 6.12 2.36 -22.07
CA ASP A 12 7.40 1.64 -22.14
C ASP A 12 8.61 2.47 -21.65
N TYR A 13 8.47 3.80 -21.56
CA TYR A 13 9.50 4.70 -21.03
C TYR A 13 9.49 4.82 -19.48
N ILE A 14 8.52 4.22 -18.80
CA ILE A 14 8.48 4.19 -17.33
C ILE A 14 9.15 2.90 -16.86
N ASN A 15 10.22 3.02 -16.07
CA ASN A 15 10.78 1.87 -15.40
C ASN A 15 9.76 1.33 -14.38
N SER A 16 9.23 0.13 -14.62
CA SER A 16 8.18 -0.49 -13.82
C SER A 16 8.58 -1.85 -13.27
N ILE A 17 8.23 -2.08 -12.00
CA ILE A 17 8.36 -3.36 -11.31
C ILE A 17 6.95 -3.83 -10.98
N HIS A 18 6.56 -4.99 -11.52
CA HIS A 18 5.27 -5.60 -11.21
C HIS A 18 5.33 -6.39 -9.91
N VAL A 19 4.32 -6.24 -9.07
CA VAL A 19 4.17 -6.89 -7.77
C VAL A 19 2.73 -7.36 -7.60
N GLU A 20 2.51 -8.39 -6.79
CA GLU A 20 1.18 -8.98 -6.61
C GLU A 20 0.65 -8.79 -5.19
N SER A 21 1.51 -8.97 -4.19
CA SER A 21 1.10 -8.95 -2.78
C SER A 21 1.60 -7.72 -2.03
N ALA A 22 1.01 -7.46 -0.85
CA ALA A 22 1.51 -6.45 0.07
C ALA A 22 2.97 -6.70 0.50
N ASP A 23 3.38 -7.97 0.62
CA ASP A 23 4.76 -8.33 0.95
C ASP A 23 5.72 -7.99 -0.20
N ASP A 24 5.30 -8.20 -1.45
CA ASP A 24 6.08 -7.84 -2.63
C ASP A 24 6.28 -6.33 -2.71
N PHE A 25 5.23 -5.54 -2.44
CA PHE A 25 5.35 -4.09 -2.31
C PHE A 25 6.37 -3.69 -1.25
N ILE A 26 6.26 -4.26 -0.03
CA ILE A 26 7.17 -3.95 1.07
C ILE A 26 8.61 -4.32 0.73
N LYS A 27 8.83 -5.51 0.17
CA LYS A 27 10.15 -6.00 -0.23
C LYS A 27 10.74 -5.13 -1.33
N THR A 28 9.97 -4.81 -2.36
CA THR A 28 10.40 -3.99 -3.49
C THR A 28 10.78 -2.59 -3.03
N ILE A 29 9.91 -1.92 -2.26
CA ILE A 29 10.22 -0.57 -1.73
C ILE A 29 11.45 -0.59 -0.83
N LYS A 30 11.62 -1.61 0.02
CA LYS A 30 12.83 -1.74 0.83
C LYS A 30 14.09 -1.86 -0.02
N ASN A 31 14.05 -2.65 -1.08
CA ASN A 31 15.19 -2.85 -1.97
C ASN A 31 15.48 -1.58 -2.77
N GLU A 32 14.48 -0.99 -3.41
CA GLU A 32 14.60 0.24 -4.19
C GLU A 32 15.21 1.37 -3.36
N LEU A 33 14.72 1.60 -2.13
CA LEU A 33 15.25 2.63 -1.24
C LEU A 33 16.61 2.27 -0.61
N SER A 34 17.09 1.03 -0.75
CA SER A 34 18.42 0.64 -0.23
C SER A 34 19.52 0.73 -1.29
N TYR A 35 19.18 0.58 -2.57
CA TYR A 35 20.13 0.53 -3.68
C TYR A 35 20.11 1.76 -4.59
N SER A 36 19.06 2.58 -4.49
CA SER A 36 18.85 3.77 -5.30
C SER A 36 18.43 4.94 -4.43
N ASN A 37 18.72 6.16 -4.90
CA ASN A 37 18.23 7.39 -4.26
C ASN A 37 16.98 7.87 -4.98
N TYR A 38 15.97 8.23 -4.21
CA TYR A 38 14.72 8.79 -4.70
C TYR A 38 14.43 10.10 -3.97
N ASP A 39 14.05 11.14 -4.69
CA ASP A 39 13.66 12.41 -4.07
C ASP A 39 12.26 12.32 -3.45
N MET A 40 11.37 11.54 -4.06
CA MET A 40 9.96 11.44 -3.67
C MET A 40 9.41 10.02 -3.77
N LEU A 41 8.49 9.69 -2.87
CA LEU A 41 7.63 8.51 -2.95
C LEU A 41 6.16 8.92 -3.05
N ILE A 42 5.51 8.52 -4.14
CA ILE A 42 4.07 8.70 -4.35
C ILE A 42 3.37 7.37 -4.06
N SER A 43 2.81 7.24 -2.86
CA SER A 43 2.14 6.03 -2.39
C SER A 43 0.66 6.04 -2.75
N ALA A 44 0.35 5.87 -4.03
CA ALA A 44 -1.02 5.85 -4.57
C ALA A 44 -1.64 4.43 -4.64
N ALA A 45 -0.84 3.37 -4.49
CA ALA A 45 -1.32 2.00 -4.57
C ALA A 45 -2.28 1.65 -3.42
N ALA A 46 -3.40 1.01 -3.74
CA ALA A 46 -4.33 0.45 -2.77
C ALA A 46 -3.82 -0.90 -2.25
N ILE A 47 -2.91 -0.85 -1.28
CA ILE A 47 -2.29 -2.05 -0.69
C ILE A 47 -3.18 -2.57 0.43
N SER A 48 -3.43 -3.89 0.44
CA SER A 48 -4.22 -4.52 1.50
C SER A 48 -3.57 -4.35 2.87
N ASP A 49 -4.37 -3.94 3.84
CA ASP A 49 -3.98 -3.77 5.25
C ASP A 49 -3.79 -5.10 5.98
N TYR A 50 -4.33 -6.18 5.43
CA TYR A 50 -4.28 -7.52 6.00
C TYR A 50 -3.88 -8.53 4.94
N LYS A 51 -3.26 -9.62 5.39
CA LYS A 51 -3.00 -10.81 4.56
C LYS A 51 -3.39 -12.08 5.32
N PRO A 52 -3.69 -13.19 4.62
CA PRO A 52 -3.92 -14.47 5.27
C PRO A 52 -2.71 -14.91 6.10
N VAL A 53 -2.97 -15.52 7.24
CA VAL A 53 -1.92 -16.14 8.07
C VAL A 53 -1.34 -17.36 7.34
N ASP A 54 -2.22 -18.19 6.79
CA ASP A 54 -1.87 -19.39 6.04
C ASP A 54 -2.32 -19.24 4.58
N SER A 55 -1.46 -19.63 3.65
CA SER A 55 -1.78 -19.76 2.22
C SER A 55 -1.53 -21.19 1.78
N ILE A 56 -2.44 -21.73 0.96
CA ILE A 56 -2.29 -23.06 0.36
C ILE A 56 -1.98 -22.93 -1.13
N GLU A 57 -1.30 -23.93 -1.68
CA GLU A 57 -1.21 -24.06 -3.13
C GLU A 57 -2.54 -24.60 -3.69
N GLY A 58 -3.04 -23.95 -4.75
CA GLY A 58 -4.27 -24.33 -5.42
C GLY A 58 -5.55 -23.77 -4.77
N LYS A 59 -6.69 -24.29 -5.22
CA LYS A 59 -8.02 -23.79 -4.85
C LYS A 59 -8.59 -24.57 -3.67
N ILE A 60 -9.16 -23.88 -2.69
CA ILE A 60 -10.04 -24.49 -1.68
C ILE A 60 -11.34 -24.93 -2.38
N SER A 61 -11.59 -26.24 -2.47
CA SER A 61 -12.80 -26.77 -3.10
C SER A 61 -14.04 -26.56 -2.22
N SER A 62 -15.11 -26.03 -2.81
CA SER A 62 -16.42 -25.90 -2.17
C SER A 62 -17.05 -27.25 -1.83
N ASP A 63 -16.63 -28.33 -2.49
CA ASP A 63 -17.15 -29.68 -2.23
C ASP A 63 -16.58 -30.28 -0.93
N SER A 64 -15.47 -29.72 -0.44
CA SER A 64 -14.73 -30.23 0.71
C SER A 64 -14.90 -29.39 1.97
N VAL A 65 -15.42 -28.16 1.84
CA VAL A 65 -15.52 -27.20 2.94
C VAL A 65 -16.86 -26.47 2.87
N GLU A 66 -17.77 -26.80 3.77
CA GLU A 66 -19.08 -26.15 3.89
C GLU A 66 -18.98 -24.74 4.51
N LYS A 67 -18.00 -24.52 5.39
CA LYS A 67 -17.74 -23.22 6.02
C LYS A 67 -16.26 -22.87 6.01
N LEU A 68 -15.90 -21.76 5.36
CA LEU A 68 -14.54 -21.25 5.29
C LEU A 68 -14.34 -20.12 6.31
N ASN A 69 -13.31 -20.24 7.15
CA ASN A 69 -12.83 -19.15 7.99
C ASN A 69 -11.40 -18.82 7.58
N VAL A 70 -11.12 -17.55 7.26
CA VAL A 70 -9.77 -17.09 6.90
C VAL A 70 -9.24 -16.23 8.03
N THR A 71 -8.18 -16.69 8.66
CA THR A 71 -7.46 -15.90 9.68
C THR A 71 -6.50 -14.95 8.99
N MET A 72 -6.56 -13.68 9.37
CA MET A 72 -5.79 -12.60 8.74
C MET A 72 -4.91 -11.90 9.76
N HIS A 73 -3.75 -11.40 9.35
CA HIS A 73 -2.90 -10.52 10.15
C HIS A 73 -2.55 -9.23 9.42
N LEU A 74 -2.22 -8.21 10.20
CA LEU A 74 -1.88 -6.89 9.69
C LEU A 74 -0.59 -6.92 8.87
N THR A 75 -0.61 -6.24 7.72
CA THR A 75 0.58 -5.99 6.92
C THR A 75 1.35 -4.78 7.47
N PRO A 76 2.69 -4.76 7.35
CA PRO A 76 3.46 -3.58 7.65
C PRO A 76 3.03 -2.38 6.79
N LYS A 77 2.82 -1.22 7.42
CA LYS A 77 2.47 0.01 6.69
C LYS A 77 3.65 0.50 5.85
N ILE A 78 3.45 0.60 4.54
CA ILE A 78 4.52 0.93 3.59
C ILE A 78 5.16 2.29 3.84
N LEU A 79 4.37 3.30 4.22
CA LEU A 79 4.87 4.64 4.54
C LEU A 79 5.89 4.61 5.68
N ASN A 80 5.60 3.82 6.73
CA ASN A 80 6.49 3.68 7.88
C ASN A 80 7.75 2.88 7.51
N VAL A 81 7.66 1.96 6.55
CA VAL A 81 8.82 1.26 6.01
C VAL A 81 9.70 2.22 5.21
N ALA A 82 9.11 3.04 4.34
CA ALA A 82 9.82 4.02 3.53
C ALA A 82 10.50 5.09 4.38
N ARG A 83 9.78 5.73 5.31
CA ARG A 83 10.33 6.75 6.21
C ARG A 83 11.51 6.24 7.05
N ARG A 84 11.43 4.99 7.54
CA ARG A 84 12.55 4.37 8.29
C ARG A 84 13.75 4.05 7.41
N LYS A 85 13.54 3.82 6.11
CA LYS A 85 14.61 3.53 5.16
C LYS A 85 15.30 4.80 4.71
N ASP A 86 14.54 5.84 4.43
CA ASP A 86 15.05 7.15 4.09
C ASP A 86 14.24 8.25 4.79
N TYR A 87 14.88 8.92 5.75
CA TYR A 87 14.26 9.98 6.52
C TYR A 87 14.12 11.29 5.73
N LYS A 88 14.86 11.46 4.62
CA LYS A 88 14.82 12.66 3.76
C LYS A 88 13.84 12.53 2.62
N LEU A 89 13.38 11.31 2.32
CA LEU A 89 12.43 11.03 1.25
C LEU A 89 11.16 11.85 1.43
N PHE A 90 10.75 12.58 0.39
CA PHE A 90 9.50 13.32 0.42
C PHE A 90 8.33 12.37 0.12
N ILE A 91 7.46 12.13 1.10
CA ILE A 91 6.40 11.12 1.01
C ILE A 91 5.04 11.78 0.75
N ILE A 92 4.44 11.40 -0.38
CA ILE A 92 3.08 11.75 -0.77
C ILE A 92 2.18 10.53 -0.57
N ALA A 93 1.26 10.64 0.39
CA ALA A 93 0.31 9.58 0.74
C ALA A 93 -1.08 9.86 0.17
N PHE A 94 -1.86 8.80 -0.05
CA PHE A 94 -3.26 8.89 -0.46
C PHE A 94 -4.17 8.30 0.61
N LYS A 95 -5.37 8.88 0.76
CA LYS A 95 -6.41 8.38 1.64
C LYS A 95 -7.80 8.59 1.04
N ALA A 96 -8.51 7.48 0.84
CA ALA A 96 -9.92 7.48 0.50
C ALA A 96 -10.76 7.15 1.74
N GLU A 97 -11.88 7.85 1.92
CA GLU A 97 -12.89 7.55 2.94
C GLU A 97 -14.26 7.50 2.26
N ILE A 98 -15.26 6.87 2.89
CA ILE A 98 -16.61 6.73 2.33
C ILE A 98 -17.60 7.42 3.26
N ASN A 99 -18.50 8.23 2.71
CA ASN A 99 -19.60 8.87 3.45
C ASN A 99 -19.18 9.67 4.69
N VAL A 100 -18.05 10.37 4.63
CA VAL A 100 -17.58 11.25 5.72
C VAL A 100 -17.79 12.72 5.37
N SER A 101 -18.03 13.54 6.39
CA SER A 101 -18.06 15.00 6.19
C SER A 101 -16.68 15.52 5.79
N ARG A 102 -16.61 16.69 5.16
CA ARG A 102 -15.33 17.33 4.81
C ARG A 102 -14.43 17.54 6.03
N THR A 103 -15.01 17.98 7.15
CA THR A 103 -14.26 18.20 8.40
C THR A 103 -13.66 16.89 8.91
N GLU A 104 -14.46 15.83 8.97
CA GLU A 104 -14.00 14.52 9.42
C GLU A 104 -12.93 13.92 8.49
N LEU A 105 -13.09 14.08 7.18
CA LEU A 105 -12.07 13.68 6.20
C LEU A 105 -10.73 14.36 6.50
N ILE A 106 -10.73 15.68 6.71
CA ILE A 106 -9.53 16.48 7.01
C ILE A 106 -8.91 16.04 8.34
N ASP A 107 -9.71 15.82 9.39
CA ASP A 107 -9.20 15.41 10.70
C ASP A 107 -8.53 14.02 10.65
N ARG A 108 -9.18 13.06 9.96
CA ARG A 108 -8.64 11.70 9.74
C ARG A 108 -7.39 11.74 8.86
N ALA A 109 -7.39 12.56 7.82
CA ALA A 109 -6.27 12.79 6.92
C ALA A 109 -5.06 13.36 7.66
N TYR A 110 -5.26 14.41 8.44
CA TYR A 110 -4.20 15.06 9.22
C TYR A 110 -3.65 14.11 10.30
N SER A 111 -4.51 13.39 11.01
CA SER A 111 -4.09 12.35 11.96
C SER A 111 -3.24 11.27 11.30
N ARG A 112 -3.58 10.88 10.06
CA ARG A 112 -2.82 9.88 9.30
C ARG A 112 -1.48 10.43 8.84
N LEU A 113 -1.43 11.67 8.34
CA LEU A 113 -0.22 12.37 7.92
C LEU A 113 0.83 12.32 9.04
N LEU A 114 0.46 12.78 10.24
CA LEU A 114 1.33 12.79 11.42
C LEU A 114 1.82 11.40 11.80
N LYS A 115 0.94 10.39 11.82
CA LYS A 115 1.31 9.01 12.19
C LYS A 115 2.27 8.32 11.21
N SER A 116 2.25 8.69 9.93
CA SER A 116 3.23 8.19 8.94
C SER A 116 4.49 9.03 8.83
N GLU A 117 4.50 10.24 9.41
CA GLU A 117 5.50 11.26 9.09
C GLU A 117 5.57 11.49 7.57
N ALA A 118 4.41 11.54 6.91
CA ALA A 118 4.33 11.88 5.49
C ALA A 118 4.35 13.41 5.32
N ASP A 119 4.86 13.87 4.18
CA ASP A 119 5.03 15.31 3.92
C ASP A 119 3.79 15.92 3.26
N LEU A 120 3.07 15.10 2.49
CA LEU A 120 1.80 15.48 1.87
C LEU A 120 0.81 14.31 1.93
N LEU A 121 -0.46 14.61 2.17
CA LEU A 121 -1.53 13.62 2.10
C LEU A 121 -2.68 14.13 1.26
N VAL A 122 -2.95 13.42 0.16
CA VAL A 122 -4.10 13.64 -0.71
C VAL A 122 -5.26 12.85 -0.14
N CYS A 123 -6.37 13.53 0.17
CA CYS A 123 -7.57 12.90 0.68
C CYS A 123 -8.79 13.22 -0.17
N PHE A 124 -9.68 12.24 -0.29
CA PHE A 124 -10.96 12.40 -0.99
C PHE A 124 -12.00 11.49 -0.34
N SER A 125 -13.27 11.91 -0.37
CA SER A 125 -14.40 11.08 0.01
C SER A 125 -15.07 10.53 -1.25
N MET A 126 -15.49 9.28 -1.18
CA MET A 126 -16.42 8.66 -2.13
C MET A 126 -17.82 8.59 -1.54
#